data_AF-A0A2D9KPL2-F1
#
_entry.id   AF-A0A2D9KPL2-F1
#
_cell.length_a   1.000
_cell.length_b   1.000
_cell.length_c   1.000
_cell.angle_alpha   90.00
_cell.angle_beta   90.00
_cell.angle_gamma   90.00
#
_symmetry.space_group_name_H-M   'P 1'
#
loop_
_entity.id
_entity.type
_entity.pdbx_description
1 polymer ?
#
loop_
_entity_poly.entity_id
_entity_poly.type
_entity_poly.pdbx_seq_one_letter_code
_entity_poly.pdbx_strand_id
1 'polypeptide(L)'
;PGNKGFDAVGIRRTAAGEIQDIMIVESKFSADGAVKLARYGSDEVGRYSQMSDQWMRSVLDRMKKSTNQELIDLSKQIRINNTKVSRKLNVLSADGNTTWATDKLPKTEIYKP
;
A
#
# COMPACT_ATOMS: atom_id res chain seq x y z
N PRO A 1 17.94 -1.29 6.05
CA PRO A 1 17.05 -0.36 5.30
C PRO A 1 15.79 -1.11 4.81
N GLY A 2 14.77 -1.19 5.66
CA GLY A 2 13.50 -1.83 5.30
C GLY A 2 12.46 -0.75 5.04
N ASN A 3 11.71 -0.84 3.94
CA ASN A 3 10.54 0.00 3.76
C ASN A 3 9.61 -0.22 4.98
N LYS A 4 9.22 0.85 5.67
CA LYS A 4 8.46 0.79 6.93
C LYS A 4 6.99 1.19 6.76
N GLY A 5 6.54 1.59 5.58
CA GLY A 5 5.19 2.11 5.40
C GLY A 5 4.75 2.08 3.94
N PHE A 6 3.76 2.89 3.62
CA PHE A 6 3.36 3.17 2.24
C PHE A 6 4.27 4.25 1.66
N ASP A 7 4.64 4.14 0.38
CA ASP A 7 5.44 5.18 -0.27
C ASP A 7 4.59 6.41 -0.58
N ALA A 8 3.34 6.20 -1.01
CA ALA A 8 2.37 7.28 -1.18
C ALA A 8 0.93 6.82 -0.92
N VAL A 9 0.10 7.78 -0.50
CA VAL A 9 -1.34 7.61 -0.38
C VAL A 9 -2.03 8.81 -1.03
N GLY A 10 -2.86 8.55 -2.04
CA GLY A 10 -3.73 9.54 -2.68
C GLY A 10 -5.19 9.32 -2.29
N ILE A 11 -5.94 10.38 -2.04
CA ILE A 11 -7.38 10.31 -1.76
C ILE A 11 -8.12 11.15 -2.78
N ARG A 12 -8.93 10.49 -3.63
CA ARG A 12 -9.82 11.15 -4.57
C ARG A 12 -11.17 11.37 -3.91
N ARG A 13 -11.68 12.60 -4.00
CA ARG A 13 -12.98 13.02 -3.45
C ARG A 13 -13.92 13.53 -4.53
N THR A 14 -15.22 13.44 -4.27
CA THR A 14 -16.24 14.17 -5.05
C THR A 14 -16.13 15.67 -4.78
N ALA A 15 -16.84 16.47 -5.58
CA ALA A 15 -17.03 17.89 -5.31
C ALA A 15 -17.69 18.16 -3.93
N ALA A 16 -18.49 17.21 -3.43
CA ALA A 16 -19.12 17.28 -2.11
C ALA A 16 -18.19 16.86 -0.96
N GLY A 17 -16.94 16.45 -1.25
CA GLY A 17 -15.97 16.01 -0.25
C GLY A 17 -15.99 14.52 0.07
N GLU A 18 -16.91 13.75 -0.52
CA GLU A 18 -17.02 12.31 -0.29
C GLU A 18 -15.83 11.55 -0.88
N ILE A 19 -15.24 10.64 -0.12
CA ILE A 19 -14.13 9.80 -0.60
C ILE A 19 -14.67 8.83 -1.66
N GLN A 20 -14.08 8.86 -2.87
CA GLN A 20 -14.39 7.94 -3.95
C GLN A 20 -13.38 6.81 -4.09
N ASP A 21 -12.09 7.12 -3.87
CA ASP A 21 -10.99 6.16 -3.99
C ASP A 21 -9.84 6.58 -3.08
N ILE A 22 -9.18 5.60 -2.49
CA ILE A 22 -7.96 5.76 -1.72
C ILE A 22 -6.91 4.90 -2.40
N MET A 23 -5.99 5.53 -3.12
CA MET A 23 -4.91 4.86 -3.82
C MET A 23 -3.69 4.75 -2.91
N ILE A 24 -3.31 3.53 -2.56
CA ILE A 24 -2.06 3.23 -1.83
C ILE A 24 -1.03 2.74 -2.84
N VAL A 25 0.11 3.43 -2.90
CA VAL A 25 1.18 3.16 -3.86
C VAL A 25 2.42 2.65 -3.14
N GLU A 26 2.98 1.58 -3.69
CA GLU A 26 4.36 1.17 -3.45
C GLU A 26 5.16 1.42 -4.74
N SER A 27 6.39 1.89 -4.61
CA SER A 27 7.33 2.08 -5.70
C SER A 27 8.49 1.10 -5.62
N LYS A 28 8.90 0.54 -6.76
CA LYS A 28 10.05 -0.35 -6.88
C LYS A 28 10.92 0.07 -8.05
N PHE A 29 12.22 -0.16 -7.90
CA PHE A 29 13.15 -0.11 -9.01
C PHE A 29 13.41 -1.53 -9.52
N SER A 30 13.48 -1.70 -10.84
CA SER A 30 13.86 -2.96 -11.47
C SER A 30 14.74 -2.70 -12.70
N ALA A 31 15.93 -3.31 -12.71
CA ALA A 31 16.85 -3.20 -13.85
C ALA A 31 16.53 -4.23 -14.96
N ASP A 32 15.87 -5.33 -14.61
CA ASP A 32 15.63 -6.50 -15.47
C ASP A 32 14.14 -6.78 -15.72
N GLY A 33 13.25 -5.91 -15.24
CA GLY A 33 11.79 -6.09 -15.28
C GLY A 33 11.25 -7.03 -14.20
N ALA A 34 12.11 -7.72 -13.43
CA ALA A 34 11.68 -8.51 -12.30
C ALA A 34 11.47 -7.62 -11.07
N VAL A 35 10.23 -7.57 -10.58
CA VAL A 35 9.85 -6.82 -9.38
C VAL A 35 9.38 -7.79 -8.31
N LYS A 36 9.98 -7.71 -7.12
CA LYS A 36 9.59 -8.51 -5.95
C LYS A 36 9.18 -7.59 -4.80
N LEU A 37 8.03 -7.89 -4.23
CA LEU A 37 7.56 -7.27 -3.01
C LEU A 37 8.25 -7.92 -1.81
N ALA A 38 8.67 -7.11 -0.85
CA ALA A 38 9.31 -7.62 0.37
C ALA A 38 8.34 -8.53 1.15
N ARG A 39 8.86 -9.47 1.93
CA ARG A 39 8.07 -10.30 2.84
C ARG A 39 8.34 -9.91 4.29
N TYR A 40 7.31 -9.95 5.13
CA TYR A 40 7.33 -9.53 6.53
C TYR A 40 6.77 -10.64 7.43
N GLY A 41 7.52 -10.99 8.47
CA GLY A 41 7.21 -12.04 9.45
C GLY A 41 8.48 -12.41 10.23
N SER A 42 8.34 -13.00 11.42
CA SER A 42 9.47 -13.42 12.28
C SER A 42 9.99 -14.84 11.97
N ASP A 43 9.47 -15.47 10.91
CA ASP A 43 9.88 -16.77 10.40
C ASP A 43 10.67 -16.63 9.10
N GLU A 44 11.55 -17.60 8.79
CA GLU A 44 12.43 -17.60 7.59
C GLU A 44 11.67 -17.46 6.26
N VAL A 45 10.35 -17.66 6.26
CA VAL A 45 9.49 -17.61 5.07
C VAL A 45 8.82 -16.25 4.88
N GLY A 46 8.80 -15.38 5.90
CA GLY A 46 8.12 -14.09 5.87
C GLY A 46 6.62 -14.22 5.62
N ARG A 47 5.85 -14.30 6.71
CA ARG A 47 4.40 -14.57 6.73
C ARG A 47 3.51 -13.76 5.76
N TYR A 48 3.85 -12.51 5.45
CA TYR A 48 3.01 -11.63 4.61
C TYR A 48 3.83 -10.86 3.58
N SER A 49 3.37 -10.82 2.33
CA SER A 49 3.97 -9.97 1.30
C SER A 49 3.59 -8.50 1.50
N GLN A 50 4.49 -7.59 1.17
CA GLN A 50 4.20 -6.16 1.11
C GLN A 50 2.98 -5.91 0.23
N MET A 51 2.18 -4.91 0.56
CA MET A 51 0.88 -4.63 -0.08
C MET A 51 -0.17 -5.74 0.06
N SER A 52 0.10 -6.83 0.80
CA SER A 52 -0.97 -7.75 1.22
C SER A 52 -1.84 -7.10 2.28
N ASP A 53 -3.02 -7.67 2.47
CA ASP A 53 -4.01 -7.14 3.38
C ASP A 53 -3.58 -7.17 4.84
N GLN A 54 -2.91 -8.25 5.27
CA GLN A 54 -2.32 -8.34 6.61
C GLN A 54 -1.18 -7.34 6.79
N TRP A 55 -0.34 -7.17 5.76
CA TRP A 55 0.72 -6.17 5.81
C TRP A 55 0.15 -4.76 5.92
N MET A 56 -0.83 -4.39 5.08
CA MET A 56 -1.49 -3.08 5.15
C MET A 56 -2.12 -2.82 6.52
N ARG A 57 -2.82 -3.82 7.09
CA ARG A 57 -3.37 -3.71 8.46
C ARG A 57 -2.27 -3.39 9.47
N SER A 58 -1.13 -4.08 9.39
CA SER A 58 0.01 -3.83 10.28
C SER A 58 0.61 -2.43 10.13
N VAL A 59 0.66 -1.89 8.90
CA VAL A 59 1.10 -0.52 8.64
C VAL A 59 0.11 0.48 9.26
N LEU A 60 -1.18 0.29 9.01
CA LEU A 60 -2.23 1.15 9.56
C LEU A 60 -2.29 1.11 11.09
N ASP A 61 -2.04 -0.05 11.72
CA ASP A 61 -1.94 -0.15 13.18
C ASP A 61 -0.75 0.63 13.73
N ARG A 62 0.39 0.64 13.02
CA ARG A 62 1.55 1.46 13.39
C ARG A 62 1.28 2.95 13.19
N MET A 63 0.61 3.35 12.10
CA MET A 63 0.20 4.74 11.87
C MET A 63 -0.72 5.25 12.99
N LYS A 64 -1.69 4.42 13.42
CA LYS A 64 -2.60 4.76 14.53
C LYS A 64 -1.87 4.98 15.87
N LYS A 65 -0.73 4.31 16.07
CA LYS A 65 0.11 4.43 17.27
C LYS A 65 1.21 5.49 17.13
N SER A 66 1.26 6.21 15.99
CA SER A 66 2.22 7.29 15.79
C SER A 66 1.91 8.46 16.72
N THR A 67 2.91 9.30 16.98
CA THR A 67 2.71 10.62 17.60
C THR A 67 2.30 11.69 16.58
N ASN A 68 2.41 11.41 15.28
CA ASN A 68 1.98 12.32 14.22
C ASN A 68 0.46 12.19 13.99
N GLN A 69 -0.28 13.27 14.29
CA GLN A 69 -1.73 13.34 14.17
C GLN A 69 -2.23 13.10 12.73
N GLU A 70 -1.50 13.56 11.70
CA GLU A 70 -1.88 13.34 10.31
C GLU A 70 -1.85 11.86 9.94
N LEU A 71 -0.85 11.12 10.42
CA LEU A 71 -0.77 9.67 10.22
C LEU A 71 -1.89 8.94 10.96
N ILE A 72 -2.23 9.38 12.16
CA ILE A 72 -3.36 8.84 12.92
C ILE A 72 -4.65 9.03 12.12
N ASP A 73 -4.92 10.25 11.65
CA ASP A 73 -6.18 10.57 10.96
C ASP A 73 -6.26 9.95 9.57
N LEU A 74 -5.14 9.88 8.84
CA LEU A 74 -5.06 9.13 7.59
C LEU A 74 -5.36 7.64 7.83
N SER A 75 -4.81 7.03 8.90
CA SER A 75 -5.09 5.62 9.22
C SER A 75 -6.57 5.36 9.49
N LYS A 76 -7.28 6.31 10.13
CA LYS A 76 -8.73 6.23 10.37
C LYS A 76 -9.50 6.32 9.05
N GLN A 77 -9.18 7.30 8.20
CA GLN A 77 -9.84 7.49 6.90
C GLN A 77 -9.74 6.24 6.03
N ILE A 78 -8.55 5.65 5.95
CA ILE A 78 -8.30 4.41 5.17
C ILE A 78 -9.13 3.25 5.73
N ARG A 79 -9.18 3.08 7.05
CA ARG A 79 -9.93 1.97 7.68
C ARG A 79 -11.44 2.07 7.50
N ILE A 80 -11.99 3.29 7.65
CA ILE A 80 -13.43 3.54 7.50
C ILE A 80 -13.86 3.34 6.04
N ASN A 81 -12.98 3.65 5.07
CA ASN A 81 -13.26 3.54 3.65
C ASN A 81 -12.51 2.37 2.99
N ASN A 82 -12.32 1.26 3.72
CA ASN A 82 -11.50 0.13 3.24
C ASN A 82 -12.01 -0.48 1.93
N THR A 83 -13.32 -0.42 1.66
CA THR A 83 -13.94 -0.87 0.40
C THR A 83 -13.59 0.00 -0.80
N LYS A 84 -13.07 1.20 -0.55
CA LYS A 84 -12.64 2.17 -1.57
C LYS A 84 -11.12 2.23 -1.72
N VAL A 85 -10.38 1.29 -1.11
CA VAL A 85 -8.92 1.26 -1.19
C VAL A 85 -8.49 0.50 -2.43
N SER A 86 -7.75 1.17 -3.30
CA SER A 86 -7.04 0.58 -4.42
C SER A 86 -5.54 0.52 -4.14
N ARG A 87 -4.90 -0.56 -4.58
CA ARG A 87 -3.46 -0.79 -4.40
C ARG A 87 -2.79 -0.68 -5.76
N LYS A 88 -1.67 0.04 -5.82
CA LYS A 88 -0.89 0.23 -7.04
C LYS A 88 0.59 -0.03 -6.77
N LEU A 89 1.24 -0.64 -7.74
CA LEU A 89 2.69 -0.81 -7.76
C LEU A 89 3.24 0.03 -8.90
N ASN A 90 4.08 0.97 -8.55
CA ASN A 90 4.82 1.80 -9.47
C ASN A 90 6.21 1.18 -9.70
N VAL A 91 6.60 0.96 -10.94
CA VAL A 91 7.89 0.33 -11.28
C VAL A 91 8.71 1.29 -12.12
N LEU A 92 9.82 1.75 -11.56
CA LEU A 92 10.84 2.51 -12.26
C LEU A 92 11.86 1.55 -12.88
N SER A 93 12.03 1.60 -14.19
CA SER A 93 13.04 0.82 -14.89
C SER A 93 14.38 1.55 -15.01
N ALA A 94 15.45 0.83 -15.35
CA ALA A 94 16.80 1.39 -15.48
C ALA A 94 16.93 2.48 -16.56
N ASP A 95 16.04 2.47 -17.56
CA ASP A 95 15.93 3.49 -18.61
C ASP A 95 15.14 4.75 -18.17
N GLY A 96 14.69 4.80 -16.90
CA GLY A 96 13.93 5.92 -16.34
C GLY A 96 12.43 5.87 -16.63
N ASN A 97 11.93 4.84 -17.30
CA ASN A 97 10.50 4.68 -17.56
C ASN A 97 9.76 4.21 -16.32
N THR A 98 8.50 4.64 -16.21
CA THR A 98 7.63 4.32 -15.07
C THR A 98 6.40 3.56 -15.55
N THR A 99 6.13 2.40 -14.96
CA THR A 99 4.99 1.54 -15.33
C THR A 99 4.16 1.13 -14.12
N TRP A 100 2.86 0.92 -14.33
CA TRP A 100 1.93 0.48 -13.29
C TRP A 100 1.72 -1.04 -13.37
N ALA A 101 2.22 -1.78 -12.38
CA ALA A 101 2.26 -3.25 -12.39
C ALA A 101 1.27 -3.87 -11.39
N THR A 102 -0.02 -3.82 -11.71
CA THR A 102 -1.08 -4.32 -10.80
C THR A 102 -1.12 -5.84 -10.66
N ASP A 103 -0.60 -6.59 -11.64
CA ASP A 103 -0.51 -8.06 -11.65
C ASP A 103 0.49 -8.61 -10.62
N LYS A 104 1.45 -7.78 -10.18
CA LYS A 104 2.46 -8.14 -9.18
C LYS A 104 2.01 -7.94 -7.73
N LEU A 105 0.83 -7.36 -7.52
CA LEU A 105 0.28 -7.16 -6.18
C LEU A 105 -0.32 -8.48 -5.65
N PRO A 106 -0.23 -8.75 -4.34
CA PRO A 106 -0.90 -9.90 -3.74
C PRO A 106 -2.41 -9.79 -3.99
N LYS A 107 -3.08 -10.93 -4.24
CA LYS A 107 -4.55 -10.94 -4.34
C LYS A 107 -5.14 -10.31 -3.06
N THR A 108 -6.15 -9.46 -3.21
CA THR A 108 -6.95 -8.98 -2.07
C THR A 108 -7.65 -10.17 -1.43
N GLU A 109 -7.46 -10.33 -0.13
CA GLU A 109 -8.18 -11.30 0.72
C GLU A 109 -9.34 -10.61 1.50
N ILE A 110 -9.43 -9.28 1.50
CA ILE A 110 -10.43 -8.51 2.25
C ILE A 110 -11.69 -8.23 1.42
N TYR A 111 -12.75 -8.90 1.87
CA TYR A 111 -14.19 -8.58 1.81
C TYR A 111 -14.82 -8.37 0.43
N LYS A 112 -15.34 -9.47 -0.12
CA LYS A 112 -16.66 -9.42 -0.77
C LYS A 112 -17.70 -9.04 0.32
N PRO A 113 -18.73 -8.24 -0.03
CA PRO A 113 -19.81 -7.92 0.89
C PRO A 113 -20.46 -9.18 1.48
#